data_AF-A0A093C1X5-F1
#
_entry.id   AF-A0A093C1X5-F1
#
_cell.length_a   1.000
_cell.length_b   1.000
_cell.length_c   1.000
_cell.angle_alpha   90.00
_cell.angle_beta   90.00
_cell.angle_gamma   90.00
#
_symmetry.space_group_name_H-M   'P 1'
#
loop_
_entity.id
_entity.type
_entity.pdbx_description
1 polymer ?
#
loop_
_entity_poly.entity_id
_entity_poly.type
_entity_poly.pdbx_seq_one_letter_code
_entity_poly.pdbx_strand_id
1 'polypeptide(L)'
;HFKTFDGEIFSFPGLCNYVFASHCNALYEDFNIQIRRTVVEEAPTINHITMVLEGVVAELTKNGVTINSNRVQLPYSQSGITIEKSNMYVKVVSKMGVVLLWNEGDSILV
;
A
#
# COMPACT_ATOMS: atom_id res chain seq x y z
N HIS A 1 5.52 11.71 8.78
CA HIS A 1 6.62 12.19 7.93
C HIS A 1 6.71 11.32 6.68
N PHE A 2 7.49 11.74 5.68
CA PHE A 2 7.81 10.99 4.47
C PHE A 2 9.33 11.00 4.25
N LYS A 3 9.84 9.93 3.64
CA LYS A 3 11.21 9.83 3.14
C LYS A 3 11.14 9.30 1.69
N THR A 4 11.77 9.98 0.75
CA THR A 4 11.83 9.53 -0.66
C THR A 4 12.88 8.44 -0.84
N PHE A 5 12.89 7.80 -2.03
CA PHE A 5 13.90 6.80 -2.39
C PHE A 5 15.33 7.38 -2.37
N ASP A 6 15.49 8.66 -2.74
CA ASP A 6 16.76 9.37 -2.71
C ASP A 6 17.10 9.98 -1.33
N GLY A 7 16.23 9.75 -0.34
CA GLY A 7 16.48 10.09 1.06
C GLY A 7 16.02 11.48 1.51
N GLU A 8 15.29 12.23 0.68
CA GLU A 8 14.69 13.50 1.09
C GLU A 8 13.59 13.29 2.11
N ILE A 9 13.60 14.07 3.19
CA ILE A 9 12.64 13.95 4.30
C ILE A 9 11.77 15.21 4.34
N PHE A 10 10.45 15.01 4.40
CA PHE A 10 9.50 16.11 4.55
C PHE A 10 8.24 15.71 5.32
N SER A 11 7.46 16.72 5.69
CA SER A 11 6.19 16.58 6.39
C SER A 11 5.06 17.07 5.50
N PHE A 12 4.07 16.22 5.28
CA PHE A 12 2.88 16.57 4.52
C PHE A 12 1.64 16.06 5.26
N PRO A 13 0.86 16.94 5.92
CA PRO A 13 -0.30 16.57 6.75
C PRO A 13 -1.59 16.41 5.92
N GLY A 14 -1.49 15.87 4.70
CA GLY A 14 -2.66 15.63 3.85
C GLY A 14 -3.50 14.42 4.33
N LEU A 15 -4.83 14.56 4.26
CA LEU A 15 -5.80 13.52 4.65
C LEU A 15 -6.62 12.96 3.47
N CYS A 16 -6.43 13.50 2.27
CA CYS A 16 -7.02 12.96 1.05
C CYS A 16 -6.33 11.65 0.64
N ASN A 17 -6.79 11.08 -0.47
CA ASN A 17 -6.08 10.01 -1.14
C ASN A 17 -4.93 10.59 -1.98
N TYR A 18 -3.74 10.03 -1.85
CA TYR A 18 -2.54 10.47 -2.56
C TYR A 18 -1.81 9.30 -3.19
N VAL A 19 -1.21 9.53 -4.36
CA VAL A 19 -0.25 8.59 -4.97
C VAL A 19 1.02 8.63 -4.14
N PHE A 20 1.42 7.48 -3.61
CA PHE A 20 2.65 7.28 -2.84
C PHE A 20 3.83 6.95 -3.75
N ALA A 21 3.62 6.03 -4.68
CA ALA A 21 4.58 5.67 -5.73
C ALA A 21 3.83 5.09 -6.93
N SER A 22 4.27 5.41 -8.15
CA SER A 22 3.71 4.83 -9.37
C SER A 22 4.75 4.71 -10.47
N HIS A 23 4.53 3.79 -11.41
CA HIS A 23 5.24 3.74 -12.67
C HIS A 23 4.63 4.77 -13.63
N CYS A 24 5.34 5.88 -13.86
CA CYS A 24 4.89 6.96 -14.75
C CYS A 24 5.62 6.96 -16.11
N ASN A 25 5.09 7.73 -17.07
CA ASN A 25 5.68 7.94 -18.41
C ASN A 25 5.80 6.67 -19.29
N ALA A 26 5.00 5.65 -19.01
CA ALA A 26 4.88 4.44 -19.82
C ALA A 26 3.50 4.38 -20.50
N LEU A 27 3.41 3.61 -21.60
CA LEU A 27 2.12 3.32 -22.26
C LEU A 27 1.16 2.52 -21.36
N TYR A 28 1.72 1.82 -20.37
CA TYR A 28 1.00 1.04 -19.37
C TYR A 28 1.58 1.33 -17.99
N GLU A 29 0.71 1.53 -16.99
CA GLU A 29 1.11 1.69 -15.60
C GLU A 29 1.25 0.31 -14.96
N ASP A 30 2.48 -0.16 -14.78
CA ASP A 30 2.74 -1.48 -14.17
C ASP A 30 2.31 -1.52 -12.71
N PHE A 31 2.55 -0.41 -11.97
CA PHE A 31 2.08 -0.28 -10.61
C PHE A 31 1.64 1.14 -10.24
N ASN A 32 0.66 1.21 -9.35
CA ASN A 32 0.21 2.44 -8.70
C ASN A 32 -0.08 2.14 -7.22
N ILE A 33 0.58 2.83 -6.30
CA ILE A 33 0.38 2.68 -4.87
C ILE A 33 -0.17 3.99 -4.34
N GLN A 34 -1.32 3.93 -3.69
CA GLN A 34 -2.01 5.08 -3.12
C GLN A 34 -2.23 4.84 -1.63
N ILE A 35 -2.13 5.91 -0.86
CA ILE A 35 -2.43 5.90 0.56
C ILE A 35 -3.48 6.96 0.89
N ARG A 36 -4.33 6.61 1.84
CA ARG A 36 -5.22 7.57 2.51
C ARG A 36 -4.93 7.52 4.00
N ARG A 37 -4.89 8.71 4.60
CA ARG A 37 -4.73 8.88 6.04
C ARG A 37 -6.03 9.34 6.68
N THR A 38 -6.17 9.01 7.95
CA THR A 38 -7.16 9.58 8.87
C THR A 38 -6.45 10.00 10.15
N VAL A 39 -7.13 10.78 10.99
CA VAL A 39 -6.64 11.08 12.36
C VAL A 39 -7.28 10.08 13.33
N VAL A 40 -6.45 9.41 14.12
CA VAL A 40 -6.87 8.55 15.25
C VAL A 40 -6.07 9.02 16.45
N GLU A 41 -6.74 9.41 17.54
CA GLU A 41 -6.07 9.89 18.77
C GLU A 41 -5.03 10.99 18.48
N GLU A 42 -5.42 11.97 17.68
CA GLU A 42 -4.57 13.10 17.22
C GLU A 42 -3.35 12.71 16.35
N ALA A 43 -3.17 11.41 16.06
CA ALA A 43 -2.08 10.91 15.22
C ALA A 43 -2.55 10.58 13.79
N PRO A 44 -1.80 11.00 12.74
CA PRO A 44 -2.09 10.61 11.36
C PRO A 44 -1.80 9.12 11.16
N THR A 45 -2.84 8.35 10.88
CA THR A 45 -2.80 6.90 10.67
C THR A 45 -3.17 6.58 9.24
N ILE A 46 -2.50 5.60 8.61
CA ILE A 46 -2.89 5.12 7.28
C ILE A 46 -4.12 4.21 7.47
N ASN A 47 -5.24 4.57 6.86
CA ASN A 47 -6.49 3.80 7.00
C ASN A 47 -6.84 2.99 5.75
N HIS A 48 -6.28 3.36 4.61
CA HIS A 48 -6.51 2.70 3.33
C HIS A 48 -5.24 2.73 2.48
N ILE A 49 -4.87 1.58 1.93
CA ILE A 49 -3.82 1.46 0.91
C ILE A 49 -4.47 0.80 -0.30
N THR A 50 -4.32 1.42 -1.47
CA THR A 50 -4.72 0.83 -2.75
C THR A 50 -3.47 0.57 -3.58
N MET A 51 -3.33 -0.65 -4.08
CA MET A 51 -2.26 -1.04 -4.99
C MET A 51 -2.88 -1.57 -6.28
N VAL A 52 -2.54 -0.96 -7.40
CA VAL A 52 -2.73 -1.55 -8.73
C VAL A 52 -1.41 -2.21 -9.09
N LEU A 53 -1.41 -3.50 -9.36
CA LEU A 53 -0.24 -4.31 -9.70
C LEU A 53 -0.57 -5.16 -10.93
N GLU A 54 -0.07 -4.76 -12.10
CA GLU A 54 -0.37 -5.42 -13.39
C GLU A 54 -1.89 -5.60 -13.62
N GLY A 55 -2.67 -4.56 -13.30
CA GLY A 55 -4.13 -4.56 -13.45
C GLY A 55 -4.90 -5.28 -12.33
N VAL A 56 -4.23 -5.93 -11.37
CA VAL A 56 -4.88 -6.43 -10.15
C VAL A 56 -4.99 -5.30 -9.14
N VAL A 57 -6.19 -5.09 -8.61
CA VAL A 57 -6.44 -4.08 -7.57
C VAL A 57 -6.45 -4.76 -6.20
N ALA A 58 -5.46 -4.45 -5.37
CA ALA A 58 -5.41 -4.87 -3.97
C ALA A 58 -5.72 -3.68 -3.06
N GLU A 59 -6.67 -3.83 -2.14
CA GLU A 59 -6.97 -2.81 -1.13
C GLU A 59 -6.73 -3.39 0.26
N LEU A 60 -5.97 -2.66 1.07
CA LEU A 60 -5.59 -3.05 2.42
C LEU A 60 -6.20 -2.06 3.42
N THR A 61 -6.87 -2.61 4.42
CA THR A 61 -7.43 -1.87 5.57
C THR A 61 -7.18 -2.65 6.85
N LYS A 62 -7.38 -2.00 8.01
CA LYS A 62 -7.36 -2.67 9.32
C LYS A 62 -8.41 -3.80 9.42
N ASN A 63 -9.46 -3.72 8.60
CA ASN A 63 -10.55 -4.68 8.60
C ASN A 63 -10.28 -5.88 7.69
N GLY A 64 -9.20 -5.90 6.90
CA GLY A 64 -8.86 -6.98 5.99
C GLY A 64 -8.41 -6.49 4.61
N VAL A 65 -8.22 -7.47 3.73
CA VAL A 65 -7.69 -7.26 2.37
C VAL A 65 -8.75 -7.67 1.35
N THR A 66 -8.88 -6.86 0.28
CA THR A 66 -9.66 -7.20 -0.91
C THR A 66 -8.74 -7.30 -2.13
N ILE A 67 -9.09 -8.19 -3.05
CA ILE A 67 -8.49 -8.33 -4.37
C ILE A 67 -9.60 -8.24 -5.41
N ASN A 68 -9.53 -7.26 -6.30
CA ASN A 68 -10.57 -6.96 -7.28
C ASN A 68 -11.97 -6.90 -6.63
N SER A 69 -12.08 -6.15 -5.53
CA SER A 69 -13.29 -5.99 -4.72
C SER A 69 -13.78 -7.25 -3.98
N ASN A 70 -13.09 -8.38 -4.07
CA ASN A 70 -13.41 -9.60 -3.33
C ASN A 70 -12.56 -9.72 -2.08
N ARG A 71 -13.19 -9.90 -0.92
CA ARG A 71 -12.46 -10.10 0.34
C ARG A 71 -11.72 -11.43 0.33
N VAL A 72 -10.44 -11.40 0.68
CA VAL A 72 -9.57 -12.59 0.71
C VAL A 72 -9.13 -12.93 2.13
N GLN A 73 -8.80 -14.19 2.35
CA GLN A 73 -8.12 -14.64 3.57
C GLN A 73 -6.61 -14.64 3.34
N LEU A 74 -5.84 -14.31 4.37
CA LEU A 74 -4.38 -14.33 4.32
C LEU A 74 -3.85 -15.67 4.91
N PRO A 75 -2.76 -16.24 4.36
CA PRO A 75 -1.99 -15.73 3.24
C PRO A 75 -2.74 -15.89 1.90
N TYR A 76 -2.56 -14.91 1.01
CA TYR A 76 -3.11 -14.92 -0.34
C TYR A 76 -1.95 -15.01 -1.34
N SER A 77 -2.05 -15.90 -2.34
CA SER A 77 -1.07 -15.97 -3.43
C SER A 77 -1.75 -16.35 -4.75
N GLN A 78 -1.83 -15.38 -5.67
CA GLN A 78 -2.43 -15.57 -6.98
C GLN A 78 -2.01 -14.43 -7.91
N SER A 79 -2.03 -14.66 -9.23
CA SER A 79 -1.81 -13.62 -10.25
C SER A 79 -0.50 -12.84 -10.08
N GLY A 80 0.55 -13.50 -9.55
CA GLY A 80 1.84 -12.88 -9.30
C GLY A 80 1.89 -11.96 -8.08
N ILE A 81 0.87 -11.98 -7.21
CA ILE A 81 0.82 -11.23 -5.96
C ILE A 81 0.76 -12.21 -4.80
N THR A 82 1.60 -11.97 -3.80
CA THR A 82 1.57 -12.68 -2.52
C THR A 82 1.36 -11.68 -1.39
N ILE A 83 0.37 -11.94 -0.54
CA ILE A 83 0.04 -11.11 0.62
C ILE A 83 0.07 -11.98 1.87
N GLU A 84 0.91 -11.61 2.82
CA GLU A 84 1.11 -12.31 4.08
C GLU A 84 0.93 -11.34 5.24
N LYS A 85 0.37 -11.82 6.35
CA LYS A 85 0.27 -11.06 7.58
C LYS A 85 1.09 -11.73 8.67
N SER A 86 2.01 -10.97 9.25
CA SER A 86 2.68 -11.32 10.50
C SER A 86 2.06 -10.53 11.66
N ASN A 87 2.55 -10.74 12.88
CA ASN A 87 2.14 -9.93 14.03
C ASN A 87 2.56 -8.45 13.93
N MET A 88 3.54 -8.14 13.06
CA MET A 88 4.12 -6.79 12.97
C MET A 88 3.71 -6.04 11.71
N TYR A 89 3.45 -6.75 10.61
CA TYR A 89 3.19 -6.13 9.32
C TYR A 89 2.35 -7.01 8.40
N VAL A 90 1.60 -6.36 7.51
CA VAL A 90 1.12 -6.93 6.26
C VAL A 90 2.19 -6.69 5.20
N LYS A 91 2.61 -7.77 4.54
CA LYS A 91 3.59 -7.76 3.46
C LYS A 91 2.90 -8.09 2.14
N VAL A 92 3.10 -7.25 1.12
CA VAL A 92 2.68 -7.50 -0.26
C VAL A 92 3.93 -7.66 -1.11
N VAL A 93 4.01 -8.73 -1.89
CA VAL A 93 5.09 -8.97 -2.85
C VAL A 93 4.46 -9.20 -4.21
N SER A 94 4.94 -8.50 -5.23
CA SER A 94 4.56 -8.73 -6.62
C SER A 94 5.70 -9.37 -7.42
N LYS A 95 5.35 -10.11 -8.47
CA LYS A 95 6.31 -10.75 -9.40
C LYS A 95 7.21 -9.74 -10.13
N MET A 96 6.78 -8.48 -10.23
CA MET A 96 7.56 -7.35 -10.79
C MET A 96 8.60 -6.77 -9.82
N GLY A 97 8.65 -7.26 -8.57
CA GLY A 97 9.64 -6.84 -7.57
C GLY A 97 9.20 -5.72 -6.63
N VAL A 98 7.94 -5.27 -6.67
CA VAL A 98 7.40 -4.34 -5.66
C VAL A 98 7.19 -5.10 -4.36
N VAL A 99 7.71 -4.56 -3.26
CA VAL A 99 7.53 -5.09 -1.91
C VAL A 99 6.98 -4.00 -1.02
N LEU A 100 5.75 -4.15 -0.54
CA LEU A 100 5.15 -3.21 0.42
C LEU A 100 5.08 -3.85 1.81
N LEU A 101 5.43 -3.08 2.84
CA LEU A 101 5.25 -3.41 4.24
C LEU A 101 4.39 -2.34 4.90
N TRP A 102 3.34 -2.75 5.61
CA TRP A 102 2.50 -1.85 6.39
C TRP A 102 2.26 -2.42 7.79
N ASN A 103 2.49 -1.61 8.82
CA ASN A 103 2.34 -2.01 10.22
C ASN A 103 0.88 -2.00 10.74
N GLU A 104 -0.10 -1.92 9.84
CA GLU A 104 -1.52 -1.71 10.18
C GLU A 104 -1.78 -0.41 10.96
N GLY A 105 -0.83 0.53 10.95
CA GLY A 105 -0.86 1.80 11.66
C GLY A 105 -0.44 2.96 10.76
N ASP A 106 0.60 3.65 11.15
CA ASP A 106 1.08 4.90 10.56
C ASP A 106 2.26 4.72 9.57
N SER A 107 2.86 3.53 9.53
CA SER A 107 4.13 3.28 8.87
C SER A 107 3.96 2.35 7.67
N ILE A 108 4.39 2.84 6.52
CA ILE A 108 4.41 2.14 5.24
C ILE A 108 5.83 2.24 4.65
N LEU A 109 6.30 1.15 4.06
CA LEU A 109 7.55 1.07 3.31
C LEU A 109 7.30 0.37 1.98
N VAL A 110 7.88 0.90 0.91
CA VAL A 110 7.93 0.33 -0.44
C VAL A 110 9.37 0.30 -0.90
#